data_AF-A0A7V4Y7L9-F1
#
_entry.id   AF-A0A7V4Y7L9-F1
#
_cell.length_a   1.000
_cell.length_b   1.000
_cell.length_c   1.000
_cell.angle_alpha   90.00
_cell.angle_beta   90.00
_cell.angle_gamma   90.00
#
_symmetry.space_group_name_H-M   'P 1'
#
loop_
_entity.id
_entity.type
_entity.pdbx_description
1 polymer ?
#
loop_
_entity_poly.entity_id
_entity_poly.type
_entity_poly.pdbx_seq_one_letter_code
_entity_poly.pdbx_strand_id
1 'polypeptide(L)'
;MLKKQDNWTPFIALRDSSSPPSQKILTHWLTYIMDRQMPVFKVWHDGALIISEIVEDYLKENRKGVEEIVAEYKKGKYLISKKSQAKFVPRYYNQDYACLLKTLKVLKSYEKNLVLYTLNIINTYENREDLLLRIAAALWLLTYALTKTEKDVLAIMNNESLFERELIRFKQMTTEGKKRLWCCLRDYTLGSFSDIFVRAIEEIYENKLDANKMTSLWRNLRVEQIELPGDVWNNNLKIKNYLLAKAVSFNEKTKRWNMPKVIRYLFENLKAEALSLGFYPVRFDVTFLFVPNMCEKGMCELCLFSNNDMQCLCPALEGKYCPPLLLLGAAVKCRDQSCVVREGLSQGICLRIPRLLS
;
A
#
# COMPACT_ATOMS: atom_id res chain seq x y z
N MET A 1 -1.85 15.03 14.63
CA MET A 1 -2.36 13.64 14.61
C MET A 1 -3.72 13.62 13.96
N LEU A 2 -3.78 13.16 12.72
CA LEU A 2 -5.02 12.90 11.98
C LEU A 2 -5.74 11.74 12.68
N LYS A 3 -6.94 11.98 13.22
CA LYS A 3 -7.84 10.87 13.57
C LYS A 3 -8.41 10.35 12.25
N LYS A 4 -7.91 9.19 11.81
CA LYS A 4 -8.40 8.42 10.66
C LYS A 4 -9.91 8.19 10.79
N GLN A 5 -10.73 8.91 10.02
CA GLN A 5 -12.05 8.41 9.63
C GLN A 5 -11.84 7.49 8.43
N ASP A 6 -11.31 6.29 8.68
CA ASP A 6 -11.25 5.23 7.70
C ASP A 6 -12.64 4.57 7.64
N ASN A 7 -13.56 5.10 6.83
CA ASN A 7 -14.82 4.41 6.49
C ASN A 7 -14.56 3.24 5.51
N TRP A 8 -13.62 2.34 5.87
CA TRP A 8 -13.25 1.13 5.13
C TRP A 8 -13.56 -0.10 5.99
N THR A 9 -14.85 -0.33 6.26
CA THR A 9 -15.39 -1.34 7.19
C THR A 9 -14.81 -2.77 7.03
N PRO A 10 -14.48 -3.29 5.84
CA PRO A 10 -13.92 -4.64 5.71
C PRO A 10 -12.49 -4.79 6.21
N PHE A 11 -11.63 -3.77 6.04
CA PHE A 11 -10.25 -3.78 6.53
C PHE A 11 -10.20 -3.75 8.07
N ILE A 12 -11.18 -3.09 8.68
CA ILE A 12 -11.34 -2.97 10.13
C ILE A 12 -11.62 -4.33 10.76
N ALA A 13 -12.44 -5.17 10.14
CA ALA A 13 -12.80 -6.48 10.69
C ALA A 13 -11.58 -7.39 10.89
N LEU A 14 -10.67 -7.47 9.91
CA LEU A 14 -9.43 -8.23 10.05
C LEU A 14 -8.47 -7.59 11.07
N ARG A 15 -8.34 -6.26 11.04
CA ARG A 15 -7.48 -5.49 11.95
C ARG A 15 -7.87 -5.71 13.41
N ASP A 16 -9.17 -5.70 13.68
CA ASP A 16 -9.75 -5.69 15.02
C ASP A 16 -10.19 -7.09 15.49
N SER A 17 -9.91 -8.13 14.70
CA SER A 17 -10.18 -9.53 15.11
C SER A 17 -9.35 -9.94 16.34
N SER A 18 -9.69 -11.08 16.96
CA SER A 18 -8.92 -11.64 18.07
C SER A 18 -7.69 -12.45 17.63
N SER A 19 -7.41 -12.55 16.33
CA SER A 19 -6.27 -13.33 15.81
C SER A 19 -4.91 -12.73 16.27
N PRO A 20 -3.87 -13.57 16.46
CA PRO A 20 -2.53 -13.09 16.71
C PRO A 20 -2.04 -12.09 15.66
N PRO A 21 -1.21 -11.10 16.03
CA PRO A 21 -0.65 -10.12 15.11
C PRO A 21 0.01 -10.74 13.87
N SER A 22 0.87 -11.75 14.03
CA SER A 22 1.55 -12.43 12.93
C SER A 22 0.57 -13.06 11.92
N GLN A 23 -0.48 -13.70 12.43
CA GLN A 23 -1.57 -14.28 11.64
C GLN A 23 -2.31 -13.21 10.84
N LYS A 24 -2.64 -12.06 11.47
CA LYS A 24 -3.30 -10.94 10.78
C LYS A 24 -2.47 -10.40 9.63
N ILE A 25 -1.15 -10.27 9.83
CA ILE A 25 -0.23 -9.82 8.77
C ILE A 25 -0.21 -10.80 7.60
N LEU A 26 -0.15 -12.11 7.87
CA LEU A 26 -0.19 -13.12 6.81
C LEU A 26 -1.53 -13.11 6.06
N THR A 27 -2.66 -13.08 6.77
CA THR A 27 -4.00 -12.99 6.16
C THR A 27 -4.14 -11.73 5.30
N HIS A 28 -3.68 -10.59 5.80
CA HIS A 28 -3.71 -9.32 5.08
C HIS A 28 -2.89 -9.38 3.79
N TRP A 29 -1.66 -9.92 3.85
CA TRP A 29 -0.80 -10.12 2.68
C TRP A 29 -1.45 -11.01 1.62
N LEU A 30 -1.97 -12.18 2.02
CA LEU A 30 -2.61 -13.13 1.13
C LEU A 30 -3.90 -12.60 0.50
N THR A 31 -4.64 -11.77 1.24
CA THR A 31 -5.82 -11.06 0.70
C THR A 31 -5.41 -10.07 -0.39
N TYR A 32 -4.34 -9.30 -0.14
CA TYR A 32 -3.81 -8.33 -1.11
C TYR A 32 -3.31 -8.98 -2.42
N ILE A 33 -2.77 -10.19 -2.34
CA ILE A 33 -2.36 -10.96 -3.53
C ILE A 33 -3.53 -11.20 -4.48
N MET A 34 -4.72 -11.44 -3.91
CA MET A 34 -5.95 -11.74 -4.63
C MET A 34 -6.79 -10.51 -4.96
N ASP A 35 -6.45 -9.35 -4.41
CA ASP A 35 -7.07 -8.07 -4.76
C ASP A 35 -6.63 -7.63 -6.17
N ARG A 36 -7.22 -8.19 -7.23
CA ARG A 36 -6.87 -7.81 -8.61
C ARG A 36 -8.09 -7.43 -9.42
N GLN A 37 -8.28 -6.12 -9.60
CA GLN A 37 -9.37 -5.53 -10.40
C GLN A 37 -10.75 -6.08 -9.99
N MET A 38 -11.00 -6.15 -8.68
CA MET A 38 -12.25 -6.61 -8.08
C MET A 38 -12.80 -5.52 -7.15
N PRO A 39 -14.13 -5.51 -6.88
CA PRO A 39 -14.69 -4.64 -5.86
C PRO A 39 -14.06 -4.92 -4.50
N VAL A 40 -13.56 -3.87 -3.84
CA VAL A 40 -12.88 -3.95 -2.54
C VAL A 40 -13.74 -4.70 -1.51
N PHE A 41 -15.04 -4.42 -1.45
CA PHE A 41 -15.94 -5.09 -0.53
C PHE A 41 -15.93 -6.61 -0.72
N LYS A 42 -16.00 -7.12 -1.95
CA LYS A 42 -15.98 -8.57 -2.22
C LYS A 42 -14.65 -9.22 -1.80
N VAL A 43 -13.53 -8.56 -2.05
CA VAL A 43 -12.21 -9.10 -1.68
C VAL A 43 -12.02 -9.10 -0.17
N TRP A 44 -12.35 -8.01 0.50
CA TRP A 44 -12.02 -7.83 1.91
C TRP A 44 -13.12 -8.29 2.86
N HIS A 45 -14.37 -8.42 2.42
CA HIS A 45 -15.45 -9.01 3.20
C HIS A 45 -15.46 -10.54 3.06
N ASP A 46 -15.60 -11.05 1.83
CA ASP A 46 -15.70 -12.50 1.60
C ASP A 46 -14.32 -13.15 1.51
N GLY A 47 -13.41 -12.56 0.71
CA GLY A 47 -12.08 -13.12 0.46
C GLY A 47 -11.23 -13.15 1.73
N ALA A 48 -11.08 -12.03 2.44
CA ALA A 48 -10.28 -11.97 3.66
C ALA A 48 -10.77 -12.95 4.74
N LEU A 49 -12.09 -13.14 4.86
CA LEU A 49 -12.69 -14.12 5.78
C LEU A 49 -12.23 -15.53 5.42
N ILE A 50 -12.38 -15.95 4.16
CA ILE A 50 -11.96 -17.29 3.72
C ILE A 50 -10.44 -17.47 3.85
N ILE A 51 -9.66 -16.44 3.50
CA ILE A 51 -8.20 -16.47 3.65
C ILE A 51 -7.80 -16.56 5.12
N SER A 52 -8.52 -15.91 6.03
CA SER A 52 -8.26 -16.01 7.47
C SER A 52 -8.44 -17.44 7.99
N GLU A 53 -9.45 -18.15 7.50
CA GLU A 53 -9.69 -19.56 7.82
C GLU A 53 -8.59 -20.45 7.24
N ILE A 54 -8.20 -20.24 5.97
CA ILE A 54 -7.09 -20.98 5.35
C ILE A 54 -5.79 -20.78 6.15
N VAL A 55 -5.50 -19.55 6.59
CA VAL A 55 -4.31 -19.27 7.40
C VAL A 55 -4.42 -19.94 8.77
N GLU A 56 -5.57 -19.91 9.41
CA GLU A 56 -5.78 -20.58 10.70
C GLU A 56 -5.52 -22.09 10.61
N ASP A 57 -6.10 -22.75 9.59
CA ASP A 57 -5.87 -24.18 9.33
C ASP A 57 -4.40 -24.45 8.97
N TYR A 58 -3.79 -23.59 8.15
CA TYR A 58 -2.38 -23.69 7.78
C TYR A 58 -1.44 -23.59 8.99
N LEU A 59 -1.72 -22.70 9.93
CA LEU A 59 -0.91 -22.55 11.15
C LEU A 59 -1.05 -23.78 12.06
N LYS A 60 -2.26 -24.30 12.24
CA LYS A 60 -2.56 -25.46 13.10
C LYS A 60 -2.09 -26.81 12.52
N GLU A 61 -2.11 -26.95 11.20
CA GLU A 61 -1.85 -28.22 10.52
C GLU A 61 -0.37 -28.43 10.24
N ASN A 62 0.19 -29.54 10.73
CA ASN A 62 1.61 -29.88 10.57
C ASN A 62 1.86 -31.09 9.69
N ARG A 63 0.83 -31.88 9.38
CA ARG A 63 0.94 -33.12 8.60
C ARG A 63 0.62 -32.92 7.12
N LYS A 64 -0.36 -32.09 6.80
CA LYS A 64 -0.84 -31.91 5.42
C LYS A 64 0.07 -31.01 4.58
N GLY A 65 0.09 -31.29 3.28
CA GLY A 65 0.62 -30.37 2.27
C GLY A 65 -0.15 -29.05 2.23
N VAL A 66 0.48 -27.96 1.75
CA VAL A 66 -0.20 -26.67 1.56
C VAL A 66 -1.37 -26.82 0.59
N GLU A 67 -1.16 -27.59 -0.47
CA GLU A 67 -2.18 -27.86 -1.49
C GLU A 67 -3.38 -28.59 -0.93
N GLU A 68 -3.17 -29.56 -0.03
CA GLU A 68 -4.26 -30.28 0.63
C GLU A 68 -5.10 -29.34 1.49
N ILE A 69 -4.45 -28.51 2.32
CA ILE A 69 -5.13 -27.53 3.18
C ILE A 69 -5.98 -26.58 2.32
N VAL A 70 -5.39 -26.02 1.26
CA VAL A 70 -6.11 -25.06 0.40
C VAL A 70 -7.21 -25.77 -0.43
N ALA A 71 -7.01 -27.03 -0.82
CA ALA A 71 -8.00 -27.80 -1.57
C ALA A 71 -9.30 -28.03 -0.78
N GLU A 72 -9.24 -28.11 0.55
CA GLU A 72 -10.44 -28.24 1.40
C GLU A 72 -11.37 -27.02 1.31
N TYR A 73 -10.85 -25.87 0.91
CA TYR A 73 -11.63 -24.64 0.70
C TYR A 73 -12.10 -24.49 -0.75
N LYS A 74 -11.72 -25.39 -1.66
CA LYS A 74 -11.93 -25.23 -3.10
C LYS A 74 -13.17 -25.99 -3.58
N LYS A 75 -14.06 -25.30 -4.29
CA LYS A 75 -15.15 -25.90 -5.08
C LYS A 75 -15.14 -25.33 -6.50
N GLY A 76 -14.55 -26.09 -7.43
CA GLY A 76 -14.29 -25.60 -8.79
C GLY A 76 -13.33 -24.42 -8.76
N LYS A 77 -13.76 -23.25 -9.24
CA LYS A 77 -12.98 -21.99 -9.21
C LYS A 77 -13.20 -21.16 -7.95
N TYR A 78 -14.14 -21.57 -7.09
CA TYR A 78 -14.47 -20.84 -5.87
C TYR A 78 -13.62 -21.32 -4.70
N LEU A 79 -13.22 -20.36 -3.87
CA LEU A 79 -12.91 -20.58 -2.47
C LEU A 79 -14.19 -20.42 -1.66
N ILE A 80 -14.44 -21.34 -0.74
CA ILE A 80 -15.65 -21.41 0.09
C ILE A 80 -15.23 -21.49 1.55
N SER A 81 -15.82 -20.64 2.39
CA SER A 81 -15.64 -20.67 3.83
C SER A 81 -16.18 -21.98 4.41
N LYS A 82 -15.48 -22.56 5.38
CA LYS A 82 -15.96 -23.71 6.15
C LYS A 82 -16.87 -23.28 7.29
N LYS A 83 -16.74 -22.03 7.76
CA LYS A 83 -17.44 -21.49 8.94
C LYS A 83 -18.66 -20.63 8.59
N SER A 84 -18.80 -20.23 7.33
CA SER A 84 -19.84 -19.31 6.87
C SER A 84 -20.32 -19.67 5.46
N GLN A 85 -21.27 -18.90 4.92
CA GLN A 85 -21.75 -19.03 3.54
C GLN A 85 -20.92 -18.23 2.51
N ALA A 86 -19.81 -17.61 2.94
CA ALA A 86 -18.98 -16.77 2.08
C ALA A 86 -18.37 -17.58 0.92
N LYS A 87 -18.37 -16.97 -0.27
CA LYS A 87 -17.80 -17.54 -1.51
C LYS A 87 -17.00 -16.48 -2.23
N PHE A 88 -15.76 -16.82 -2.58
CA PHE A 88 -14.85 -15.90 -3.24
C PHE A 88 -14.23 -16.55 -4.48
N VAL A 89 -14.04 -15.77 -5.54
CA VAL A 89 -13.35 -16.21 -6.75
C VAL A 89 -12.36 -15.11 -7.17
N PRO A 90 -11.04 -15.36 -7.08
CA PRO A 90 -10.05 -14.42 -7.60
C PRO A 90 -10.24 -14.20 -9.09
N ARG A 91 -10.07 -12.95 -9.55
CA ARG A 91 -10.20 -12.60 -10.97
C ARG A 91 -9.19 -13.37 -11.84
N TYR A 92 -7.95 -13.49 -11.38
CA TYR A 92 -6.89 -14.22 -12.09
C TYR A 92 -6.63 -15.54 -11.38
N TYR A 93 -7.68 -16.35 -11.23
CA TYR A 93 -7.72 -17.58 -10.44
C TYR A 93 -6.42 -18.39 -10.47
N ASN A 94 -5.92 -18.79 -11.64
CA ASN A 94 -4.72 -19.63 -11.75
C ASN A 94 -3.47 -18.94 -11.19
N GLN A 95 -3.28 -17.66 -11.50
CA GLN A 95 -2.11 -16.91 -11.07
C GLN A 95 -2.17 -16.59 -9.57
N ASP A 96 -3.34 -16.13 -9.09
CA ASP A 96 -3.53 -15.74 -7.69
C ASP A 96 -3.43 -16.97 -6.77
N TYR A 97 -3.96 -18.11 -7.21
CA TYR A 97 -3.82 -19.39 -6.52
C TYR A 97 -2.37 -19.88 -6.49
N ALA A 98 -1.63 -19.77 -7.59
CA ALA A 98 -0.20 -20.10 -7.62
C ALA A 98 0.61 -19.20 -6.67
N CYS A 99 0.31 -17.90 -6.61
CA CYS A 99 0.94 -16.97 -5.66
C CYS A 99 0.64 -17.36 -4.21
N LEU A 100 -0.61 -17.72 -3.89
CA LEU A 100 -1.02 -18.19 -2.56
C LEU A 100 -0.23 -19.43 -2.15
N LEU A 101 -0.25 -20.48 -2.97
CA LEU A 101 0.43 -21.73 -2.67
C LEU A 101 1.93 -21.54 -2.50
N LYS A 102 2.56 -20.80 -3.42
CA LYS A 102 4.01 -20.53 -3.35
C LYS A 102 4.37 -19.81 -2.05
N THR A 103 3.63 -18.77 -1.69
CA THR A 103 3.86 -17.99 -0.48
C THR A 103 3.82 -18.90 0.75
N LEU A 104 2.74 -19.67 0.92
CA LEU A 104 2.57 -20.57 2.06
C LEU A 104 3.61 -21.70 2.11
N LYS A 105 4.07 -22.20 0.94
CA LYS A 105 5.12 -23.22 0.87
C LYS A 105 6.45 -22.69 1.38
N VAL A 106 6.93 -21.59 0.81
CA VAL A 106 8.21 -20.97 1.23
C VAL A 106 8.18 -20.60 2.72
N LEU A 107 7.05 -20.08 3.22
CA LEU A 107 6.92 -19.74 4.62
C LEU A 107 7.01 -20.94 5.57
N LYS A 108 6.87 -22.20 5.11
CA LYS A 108 7.14 -23.37 5.97
C LYS A 108 8.57 -23.37 6.52
N SER A 109 9.55 -22.88 5.74
CA SER A 109 10.94 -22.72 6.19
C SER A 109 11.18 -21.51 7.11
N TYR A 110 10.14 -20.71 7.35
CA TYR A 110 10.14 -19.53 8.22
C TYR A 110 9.04 -19.63 9.26
N GLU A 111 8.82 -20.84 9.79
CA GLU A 111 7.85 -21.11 10.86
C GLU A 111 6.43 -20.61 10.54
N LYS A 112 6.06 -20.66 9.25
CA LYS A 112 4.77 -20.19 8.74
C LYS A 112 4.53 -18.68 8.97
N ASN A 113 5.58 -17.90 9.21
CA ASN A 113 5.50 -16.52 9.67
C ASN A 113 6.11 -15.52 8.65
N LEU A 114 5.26 -14.67 8.08
CA LEU A 114 5.66 -13.65 7.11
C LEU A 114 6.54 -12.55 7.71
N VAL A 115 6.33 -12.23 8.98
CA VAL A 115 7.10 -11.21 9.69
C VAL A 115 8.50 -11.74 9.96
N LEU A 116 8.65 -13.00 10.36
CA LEU A 116 9.96 -13.65 10.49
C LEU A 116 10.74 -13.66 9.17
N TYR A 117 10.08 -14.00 8.06
CA TYR A 117 10.66 -13.91 6.72
C TYR A 117 11.21 -12.50 6.41
N THR A 118 10.45 -11.47 6.79
CA THR A 118 10.82 -10.07 6.59
C THR A 118 11.97 -9.64 7.52
N LEU A 119 11.95 -10.06 8.78
CA LEU A 119 12.98 -9.75 9.76
C LEU A 119 14.33 -10.39 9.40
N ASN A 120 14.33 -11.56 8.75
CA ASN A 120 15.56 -12.16 8.23
C ASN A 120 16.30 -11.22 7.25
N ILE A 121 15.56 -10.54 6.35
CA ILE A 121 16.13 -9.52 5.46
C ILE A 121 16.65 -8.30 6.25
N ILE A 122 15.91 -7.86 7.26
CA ILE A 122 16.34 -6.73 8.10
C ILE A 122 17.64 -7.04 8.82
N ASN A 123 17.74 -8.21 9.45
CA ASN A 123 18.96 -8.63 10.13
C ASN A 123 20.15 -8.76 9.17
N THR A 124 19.92 -9.30 7.97
CA THR A 124 20.99 -9.52 6.98
C THR A 124 21.53 -8.20 6.41
N TYR A 125 20.67 -7.20 6.25
CA TYR A 125 20.98 -5.97 5.52
C TYR A 125 20.76 -4.69 6.35
N GLU A 126 20.83 -4.76 7.69
CA GLU A 126 20.51 -3.63 8.59
C GLU A 126 21.32 -2.35 8.27
N ASN A 127 22.54 -2.52 7.75
CA ASN A 127 23.45 -1.43 7.41
C ASN A 127 23.29 -0.91 5.96
N ARG A 128 22.33 -1.43 5.20
CA ARG A 128 22.10 -1.01 3.80
C ARG A 128 21.05 0.09 3.75
N GLU A 129 21.34 1.17 3.03
CA GLU A 129 20.40 2.29 2.92
C GLU A 129 19.10 1.92 2.20
N ASP A 130 19.12 0.94 1.28
CA ASP A 130 17.98 0.51 0.47
C ASP A 130 17.17 -0.64 1.11
N LEU A 131 17.13 -0.69 2.44
CA LEU A 131 16.53 -1.80 3.19
C LEU A 131 15.05 -2.05 2.86
N LEU A 132 14.24 -1.00 2.68
CA LEU A 132 12.83 -1.18 2.31
C LEU A 132 12.68 -1.75 0.89
N LEU A 133 13.54 -1.37 -0.04
CA LEU A 133 13.62 -1.98 -1.38
C LEU A 133 14.00 -3.47 -1.32
N ARG A 134 14.91 -3.84 -0.42
CA ARG A 134 15.31 -5.25 -0.21
C ARG A 134 14.16 -6.08 0.34
N ILE A 135 13.44 -5.56 1.33
CA ILE A 135 12.21 -6.18 1.85
C ILE A 135 11.20 -6.36 0.70
N ALA A 136 11.00 -5.32 -0.12
CA ALA A 136 10.12 -5.40 -1.29
C ALA A 136 10.55 -6.49 -2.28
N ALA A 137 11.84 -6.58 -2.60
CA ALA A 137 12.37 -7.62 -3.48
C ALA A 137 12.17 -9.03 -2.90
N ALA A 138 12.40 -9.22 -1.61
CA ALA A 138 12.19 -10.49 -0.92
C ALA A 138 10.70 -10.89 -0.94
N LEU A 139 9.79 -10.00 -0.57
CA LEU A 139 8.35 -10.27 -0.65
C LEU A 139 7.89 -10.55 -2.09
N TRP A 140 8.53 -9.94 -3.08
CA TRP A 140 8.27 -10.25 -4.48
C TRP A 140 8.73 -11.66 -4.86
N LEU A 141 9.93 -12.05 -4.43
CA LEU A 141 10.47 -13.41 -4.62
C LEU A 141 9.59 -14.46 -3.93
N LEU A 142 9.13 -14.18 -2.71
CA LEU A 142 8.26 -15.04 -1.93
C LEU A 142 6.97 -15.40 -2.69
N THR A 143 6.35 -14.40 -3.32
CA THR A 143 4.98 -14.51 -3.81
C THR A 143 4.86 -14.49 -5.33
N TYR A 144 5.41 -13.46 -5.99
CA TYR A 144 5.07 -13.12 -7.37
C TYR A 144 6.02 -13.70 -8.41
N ALA A 145 7.24 -14.08 -8.01
CA ALA A 145 8.23 -14.69 -8.90
C ALA A 145 7.88 -16.15 -9.27
N LEU A 146 6.74 -16.40 -9.92
CA LEU A 146 6.19 -17.75 -10.14
C LEU A 146 7.09 -18.69 -10.96
N THR A 147 8.09 -18.15 -11.67
CA THR A 147 9.13 -18.93 -12.35
C THR A 147 10.17 -19.54 -11.41
N LYS A 148 10.21 -19.11 -10.15
CA LYS A 148 11.10 -19.61 -9.10
C LYS A 148 10.34 -20.57 -8.20
N THR A 149 10.90 -21.77 -8.04
CA THR A 149 10.39 -22.77 -7.10
C THR A 149 10.68 -22.35 -5.66
N GLU A 150 10.11 -23.08 -4.69
CA GLU A 150 10.42 -22.91 -3.27
C GLU A 150 11.92 -23.05 -3.00
N LYS A 151 12.56 -24.09 -3.56
CA LYS A 151 14.00 -24.33 -3.40
C LYS A 151 14.84 -23.19 -3.96
N ASP A 152 14.46 -22.63 -5.11
CA ASP A 152 15.15 -21.49 -5.69
C ASP A 152 15.07 -20.27 -4.78
N VAL A 153 13.89 -19.97 -4.23
CA VAL A 153 13.71 -18.85 -3.31
C VAL A 153 14.57 -19.04 -2.06
N LEU A 154 14.57 -20.22 -1.45
CA LEU A 154 15.39 -20.50 -0.28
C LEU A 154 16.89 -20.37 -0.59
N ALA A 155 17.35 -20.89 -1.74
CA ALA A 155 18.73 -20.75 -2.18
C ALA A 155 19.14 -19.28 -2.39
N ILE A 156 18.25 -18.46 -2.97
CA ILE A 156 18.47 -17.02 -3.14
C ILE A 156 18.53 -16.32 -1.79
N MET A 157 17.61 -16.62 -0.88
CA MET A 157 17.53 -15.98 0.43
C MET A 157 18.73 -16.30 1.33
N ASN A 158 19.35 -17.47 1.15
CA ASN A 158 20.52 -17.90 1.91
C ASN A 158 21.87 -17.51 1.27
N ASN A 159 21.86 -16.72 0.18
CA ASN A 159 23.07 -16.34 -0.53
C ASN A 159 23.00 -14.88 -0.97
N GLU A 160 23.80 -14.02 -0.33
CA GLU A 160 23.83 -12.58 -0.61
C GLU A 160 24.07 -12.26 -2.09
N SER A 161 25.00 -12.96 -2.76
CA SER A 161 25.28 -12.73 -4.18
C SER A 161 24.11 -13.10 -5.10
N LEU A 162 23.36 -14.16 -4.78
CA LEU A 162 22.13 -14.50 -5.51
C LEU A 162 21.04 -13.46 -5.25
N PHE A 163 20.87 -13.03 -3.99
CA PHE A 163 19.89 -12.03 -3.63
C PHE A 163 20.15 -10.68 -4.31
N GLU A 164 21.40 -10.21 -4.34
CA GLU A 164 21.78 -8.96 -5.03
C GLU A 164 21.44 -9.01 -6.52
N ARG A 165 21.67 -10.14 -7.18
CA ARG A 165 21.28 -10.33 -8.59
C ARG A 165 19.78 -10.22 -8.80
N GLU A 166 18.99 -10.80 -7.91
CA GLU A 166 17.53 -10.68 -7.97
C GLU A 166 17.05 -9.28 -7.58
N LEU A 167 17.74 -8.56 -6.68
CA LEU A 167 17.45 -7.17 -6.37
C LEU A 167 17.66 -6.24 -7.58
N ILE A 168 18.75 -6.43 -8.34
CA ILE A 168 18.99 -5.69 -9.58
C ILE A 168 17.86 -5.94 -10.58
N ARG A 169 17.48 -7.20 -10.79
CA ARG A 169 16.35 -7.57 -11.66
C ARG A 169 15.05 -6.94 -11.17
N PHE A 170 14.79 -7.01 -9.87
CA PHE A 170 13.60 -6.41 -9.27
C PHE A 170 13.56 -4.90 -9.54
N LYS A 171 14.67 -4.17 -9.38
CA LYS A 171 14.75 -2.73 -9.67
C LYS A 171 14.48 -2.41 -11.16
N GLN A 172 14.89 -3.28 -12.07
CA GLN A 172 14.71 -3.09 -13.52
C GLN A 172 13.30 -3.43 -14.03
N MET A 173 12.60 -4.36 -13.38
CA MET A 173 11.24 -4.73 -13.79
C MET A 173 10.25 -3.57 -13.58
N THR A 174 9.31 -3.39 -14.52
CA THR A 174 8.26 -2.37 -14.41
C THR A 174 7.48 -2.48 -13.09
N THR A 175 6.84 -1.39 -12.67
CA THR A 175 5.95 -1.36 -11.49
C THR A 175 4.68 -2.21 -11.68
N GLU A 176 4.47 -2.73 -12.89
CA GLU A 176 3.37 -3.60 -13.26
C GLU A 176 3.44 -4.92 -12.47
N GLY A 177 2.34 -5.27 -11.79
CA GLY A 177 2.29 -6.43 -10.89
C GLY A 177 2.89 -6.20 -9.49
N LYS A 178 3.54 -5.06 -9.21
CA LYS A 178 4.10 -4.73 -7.88
C LYS A 178 3.18 -3.82 -7.05
N LYS A 179 2.08 -3.33 -7.62
CA LYS A 179 1.13 -2.43 -6.93
C LYS A 179 0.71 -2.97 -5.56
N ARG A 180 0.28 -4.23 -5.47
CA ARG A 180 -0.23 -4.82 -4.21
C ARG A 180 0.86 -5.00 -3.17
N LEU A 181 2.06 -5.37 -3.62
CA LEU A 181 3.25 -5.41 -2.78
C LEU A 181 3.53 -4.06 -2.12
N TRP A 182 3.53 -2.97 -2.90
CA TRP A 182 3.74 -1.62 -2.37
C TRP A 182 2.59 -1.13 -1.50
N CYS A 183 1.34 -1.50 -1.80
CA CYS A 183 0.20 -1.22 -0.92
C CYS A 183 0.37 -1.89 0.46
N CYS A 184 0.74 -3.17 0.50
CA CYS A 184 1.01 -3.87 1.77
C CYS A 184 2.11 -3.18 2.57
N LEU A 185 3.26 -2.87 1.93
CA LEU A 185 4.37 -2.23 2.60
C LEU A 185 4.02 -0.83 3.12
N ARG A 186 3.25 -0.04 2.36
CA ARG A 186 2.67 1.21 2.85
C ARG A 186 1.81 0.96 4.08
N ASP A 187 0.97 -0.06 4.08
CA ASP A 187 0.04 -0.30 5.18
C ASP A 187 0.75 -0.77 6.46
N TYR A 188 1.86 -1.51 6.32
CA TYR A 188 2.71 -1.98 7.42
C TYR A 188 3.68 -0.93 7.94
N THR A 189 4.04 0.08 7.15
CA THR A 189 4.95 1.16 7.58
C THR A 189 4.16 2.38 8.07
N LEU A 190 3.11 2.78 7.35
CA LEU A 190 2.44 4.08 7.50
C LEU A 190 0.91 3.98 7.67
N GLY A 191 0.33 2.83 7.30
CA GLY A 191 -1.12 2.66 7.23
C GLY A 191 -1.76 2.10 8.49
N SER A 192 -2.90 1.43 8.33
CA SER A 192 -3.73 0.90 9.41
C SER A 192 -3.16 -0.36 10.07
N PHE A 193 -2.18 -1.01 9.45
CA PHE A 193 -1.55 -2.23 9.95
C PHE A 193 -0.17 -1.99 10.57
N SER A 194 0.31 -0.75 10.64
CA SER A 194 1.64 -0.44 11.21
C SER A 194 1.80 -0.93 12.66
N ASP A 195 0.83 -0.62 13.53
CA ASP A 195 0.85 -1.09 14.92
C ASP A 195 0.67 -2.61 15.06
N ILE A 196 -0.02 -3.25 14.11
CA ILE A 196 -0.13 -4.71 14.08
C ILE A 196 1.21 -5.33 13.70
N PHE A 197 1.89 -4.75 12.71
CA PHE A 197 3.19 -5.25 12.26
C PHE A 197 4.23 -5.12 13.39
N VAL A 198 4.26 -4.00 14.10
CA VAL A 198 5.12 -3.80 15.29
C VAL A 198 4.83 -4.87 16.35
N ARG A 199 3.56 -5.10 16.69
CA ARG A 199 3.18 -6.16 17.64
C ARG A 199 3.55 -7.56 17.16
N ALA A 200 3.55 -7.80 15.86
CA ALA A 200 3.98 -9.08 15.29
C ALA A 200 5.50 -9.27 15.36
N ILE A 201 6.29 -8.19 15.38
CA ILE A 201 7.74 -8.26 15.69
C ILE A 201 7.92 -8.62 17.17
N GLU A 202 7.15 -7.97 18.06
CA GLU A 202 7.17 -8.27 19.51
C GLU A 202 6.73 -9.71 19.82
N GLU A 203 5.84 -10.30 19.02
CA GLU A 203 5.42 -11.70 19.11
C GLU A 203 6.56 -12.69 18.81
N ILE A 204 7.53 -12.32 17.98
CA ILE A 204 8.63 -13.19 17.53
C ILE A 204 9.78 -13.22 18.53
N TYR A 205 10.09 -12.09 19.17
CA TYR A 205 11.25 -11.98 20.05
C TYR A 205 10.88 -12.19 21.51
N GLU A 206 11.44 -13.23 22.14
CA GLU A 206 11.22 -13.53 23.56
C GLU A 206 11.79 -12.44 24.48
N ASN A 207 12.92 -11.83 24.10
CA ASN A 207 13.54 -10.77 24.88
C ASN A 207 13.17 -9.37 24.35
N LYS A 208 12.96 -8.45 25.28
CA LYS A 208 12.53 -7.08 24.99
C LYS A 208 13.60 -6.25 24.26
N LEU A 209 14.88 -6.57 24.42
CA LEU A 209 15.97 -5.81 23.82
C LEU A 209 15.98 -5.98 22.29
N ASP A 210 15.92 -7.22 21.83
CA ASP A 210 15.89 -7.55 20.40
C ASP A 210 14.58 -7.08 19.75
N ALA A 211 13.45 -7.24 20.43
CA ALA A 211 12.16 -6.69 19.99
C ALA A 211 12.26 -5.16 19.78
N ASN A 212 12.84 -4.44 20.75
CA ASN A 212 13.03 -2.99 20.64
C ASN A 212 13.99 -2.60 19.51
N LYS A 213 15.09 -3.35 19.32
CA LYS A 213 16.02 -3.13 18.20
C LYS A 213 15.30 -3.25 16.86
N MET A 214 14.56 -4.34 16.66
CA MET A 214 13.90 -4.63 15.40
C MET A 214 12.72 -3.72 15.11
N THR A 215 11.92 -3.38 16.12
CA THR A 215 10.84 -2.38 15.97
C THR A 215 11.40 -0.99 15.68
N SER A 216 12.55 -0.62 16.25
CA SER A 216 13.25 0.62 15.92
C SER A 216 13.73 0.62 14.47
N LEU A 217 14.38 -0.45 14.01
CA LEU A 217 14.78 -0.60 12.60
C LEU A 217 13.58 -0.49 11.66
N TRP A 218 12.48 -1.19 11.97
CA TRP A 218 11.25 -1.15 11.18
C TRP A 218 10.65 0.26 11.08
N ARG A 219 10.51 0.96 12.22
CA ARG A 219 9.92 2.30 12.28
C ARG A 219 10.77 3.34 11.56
N ASN A 220 12.08 3.13 11.50
CA ASN A 220 13.03 4.03 10.86
C ASN A 220 13.33 3.66 9.39
N LEU A 221 12.58 2.72 8.80
CA LEU A 221 12.69 2.44 7.38
C LEU A 221 12.41 3.69 6.55
N ARG A 222 13.24 3.90 5.53
CA ARG A 222 13.17 5.03 4.58
C ARG A 222 11.96 4.89 3.66
N VAL A 223 10.79 5.35 4.12
CA VAL A 223 9.51 5.21 3.40
C VAL A 223 9.45 5.96 2.06
N GLU A 224 10.42 6.85 1.76
CA GLU A 224 10.58 7.45 0.44
C GLU A 224 10.90 6.42 -0.67
N GLN A 225 11.35 5.22 -0.27
CA GLN A 225 11.61 4.09 -1.15
C GLN A 225 10.35 3.40 -1.67
N ILE A 226 9.18 3.65 -1.05
CA ILE A 226 7.92 3.05 -1.50
C ILE A 226 7.59 3.57 -2.88
N GLU A 227 7.36 2.66 -3.83
CA GLU A 227 6.86 3.03 -5.13
C GLU A 227 5.35 3.27 -5.12
N LEU A 228 4.94 4.25 -5.92
CA LEU A 228 3.55 4.57 -6.10
C LEU A 228 2.86 3.44 -6.87
N PRO A 229 1.84 2.81 -6.27
CA PRO A 229 1.03 1.86 -7.00
C PRO A 229 0.30 2.64 -8.10
N GLY A 230 0.71 2.47 -9.37
CA GLY A 230 0.02 3.09 -10.50
C GLY A 230 -1.45 2.70 -10.50
N ASP A 231 -2.30 3.59 -9.99
CA ASP A 231 -3.75 3.41 -10.04
C ASP A 231 -4.28 3.84 -11.41
N VAL A 232 -5.37 3.20 -11.86
CA VAL A 232 -6.09 3.63 -13.06
C VAL A 232 -6.61 5.06 -12.85
N TRP A 233 -6.93 5.44 -11.62
CA TRP A 233 -7.30 6.82 -11.28
C TRP A 233 -6.19 7.82 -11.57
N ASN A 234 -4.91 7.43 -11.43
CA ASN A 234 -3.78 8.27 -11.82
C ASN A 234 -3.83 8.55 -13.34
N ASN A 235 -4.41 7.67 -14.15
CA ASN A 235 -4.55 7.91 -15.58
C ASN A 235 -5.74 8.81 -15.98
N ASN A 236 -6.47 9.38 -15.01
CA ASN A 236 -7.58 10.28 -15.31
C ASN A 236 -7.08 11.58 -15.94
N LEU A 237 -7.48 11.84 -17.20
CA LEU A 237 -7.10 13.04 -17.96
C LEU A 237 -7.51 14.34 -17.25
N LYS A 238 -8.53 14.32 -16.40
CA LYS A 238 -8.93 15.50 -15.63
C LYS A 238 -7.85 15.87 -14.59
N ILE A 239 -7.21 14.90 -13.95
CA ILE A 239 -6.08 15.19 -13.03
C ILE A 239 -4.91 15.82 -13.79
N LYS A 240 -4.60 15.27 -14.98
CA LYS A 240 -3.58 15.82 -15.89
C LYS A 240 -3.87 17.28 -16.20
N ASN A 241 -5.06 17.53 -16.75
CA ASN A 241 -5.39 18.81 -17.35
C ASN A 241 -5.67 19.88 -16.29
N TYR A 242 -6.22 19.51 -15.14
CA TYR A 242 -6.66 20.49 -14.15
C TYR A 242 -5.71 20.64 -12.97
N LEU A 243 -5.10 19.56 -12.47
CA LEU A 243 -4.27 19.63 -11.24
C LEU A 243 -2.77 19.74 -11.54
N LEU A 244 -2.27 18.99 -12.54
CA LEU A 244 -0.83 18.86 -12.76
C LEU A 244 -0.32 19.61 -13.99
N ALA A 245 -1.20 20.20 -14.80
CA ALA A 245 -0.84 20.84 -16.06
C ALA A 245 0.21 21.96 -15.93
N LYS A 246 0.23 22.70 -14.82
CA LYS A 246 1.27 23.72 -14.57
C LYS A 246 2.54 23.15 -13.93
N ALA A 247 2.40 22.20 -13.02
CA ALA A 247 3.54 21.59 -12.33
C ALA A 247 4.40 20.74 -13.27
N VAL A 248 3.83 20.36 -14.41
CA VAL A 248 4.40 19.39 -15.32
C VAL A 248 4.39 19.97 -16.73
N SER A 249 5.46 20.67 -17.09
CA SER A 249 5.73 21.18 -18.45
C SER A 249 6.05 20.05 -19.44
N PHE A 250 5.26 18.96 -19.48
CA PHE A 250 5.48 17.89 -20.45
C PHE A 250 4.80 18.24 -21.78
N ASN A 251 5.65 18.50 -22.76
CA ASN A 251 5.29 18.75 -24.14
C ASN A 251 4.98 17.42 -24.84
N GLU A 252 3.92 16.70 -24.45
CA GLU A 252 3.56 15.45 -25.14
C GLU A 252 2.04 15.18 -25.21
N LYS A 253 1.57 15.12 -26.46
CA LYS A 253 0.23 14.70 -26.91
C LYS A 253 0.00 13.18 -26.75
N THR A 254 0.68 12.51 -25.83
CA THR A 254 0.52 11.07 -25.63
C THR A 254 -0.70 10.79 -24.73
N LYS A 255 -1.58 9.87 -25.17
CA LYS A 255 -2.78 9.43 -24.42
C LYS A 255 -2.45 8.62 -23.15
N ARG A 256 -1.20 8.23 -22.94
CA ARG A 256 -0.74 7.43 -21.79
C ARG A 256 0.45 8.11 -21.13
N TRP A 257 0.21 8.84 -20.04
CA TRP A 257 1.24 9.32 -19.14
C TRP A 257 1.54 8.27 -18.04
N ASN A 258 2.81 8.02 -17.74
CA ASN A 258 3.18 7.11 -16.65
C ASN A 258 3.19 7.90 -15.33
N MET A 259 2.02 8.02 -14.71
CA MET A 259 1.87 8.85 -13.51
C MET A 259 2.78 8.48 -12.32
N PRO A 260 3.03 7.19 -12.01
CA PRO A 260 4.04 6.85 -11.03
C PRO A 260 5.40 7.50 -11.30
N LYS A 261 5.85 7.53 -12.57
CA LYS A 261 7.09 8.23 -12.95
C LYS A 261 6.98 9.75 -12.81
N VAL A 262 5.86 10.35 -13.18
CA VAL A 262 5.64 11.80 -13.05
C VAL A 262 5.67 12.22 -11.59
N ILE A 263 4.95 11.52 -10.73
CA ILE A 263 4.93 11.83 -9.30
C ILE A 263 6.31 11.57 -8.68
N ARG A 264 7.00 10.50 -9.05
CA ARG A 264 8.38 10.26 -8.63
C ARG A 264 9.29 11.42 -9.03
N TYR A 265 9.19 11.88 -10.28
CA TYR A 265 9.95 13.02 -10.78
C TYR A 265 9.65 14.30 -9.98
N LEU A 266 8.37 14.61 -9.73
CA LEU A 266 7.96 15.74 -8.90
C LEU A 266 8.52 15.63 -7.47
N PHE A 267 8.45 14.45 -6.85
CA PHE A 267 9.00 14.22 -5.53
C PHE A 267 10.51 14.41 -5.50
N GLU A 268 11.27 13.83 -6.45
CA GLU A 268 12.73 13.97 -6.46
C GLU A 268 13.15 15.44 -6.67
N ASN A 269 12.42 16.22 -7.48
CA ASN A 269 12.67 17.65 -7.65
C ASN A 269 12.39 18.47 -6.39
N LEU A 270 11.39 18.06 -5.59
CA LEU A 270 10.98 18.75 -4.37
C LEU A 270 11.51 18.07 -3.10
N LYS A 271 12.45 17.13 -3.22
CA LYS A 271 12.73 16.14 -2.17
C LYS A 271 13.08 16.77 -0.83
N ALA A 272 13.95 17.78 -0.83
CA ALA A 272 14.38 18.44 0.40
C ALA A 272 13.20 19.11 1.14
N GLU A 273 12.36 19.85 0.42
CA GLU A 273 11.17 20.51 0.96
C GLU A 273 10.07 19.51 1.32
N ALA A 274 9.84 18.51 0.47
CA ALA A 274 8.87 17.46 0.73
C ALA A 274 9.23 16.70 2.02
N LEU A 275 10.49 16.29 2.19
CA LEU A 275 10.93 15.58 3.39
C LEU A 275 10.88 16.45 4.64
N SER A 276 11.21 17.75 4.56
CA SER A 276 11.09 18.66 5.71
C SER A 276 9.65 18.83 6.18
N LEU A 277 8.68 18.71 5.25
CA LEU A 277 7.25 18.70 5.53
C LEU A 277 6.70 17.30 5.87
N GLY A 278 7.55 16.27 5.94
CA GLY A 278 7.15 14.88 6.20
C GLY A 278 6.35 14.24 5.06
N PHE A 279 6.53 14.73 3.83
CA PHE A 279 5.97 14.15 2.61
C PHE A 279 6.94 13.14 1.98
N TYR A 280 6.35 12.09 1.44
CA TYR A 280 7.03 11.01 0.72
C TYR A 280 6.18 10.62 -0.50
N PRO A 281 6.73 9.92 -1.50
CA PRO A 281 6.08 9.73 -2.80
C PRO A 281 4.64 9.23 -2.71
N VAL A 282 4.35 8.27 -1.83
CA VAL A 282 2.97 7.74 -1.69
C VAL A 282 1.96 8.74 -1.11
N ARG A 283 2.39 9.85 -0.50
CA ARG A 283 1.50 10.99 -0.13
C ARG A 283 1.18 11.92 -1.29
N PHE A 284 1.93 11.87 -2.38
CA PHE A 284 1.59 12.60 -3.60
C PHE A 284 0.49 11.90 -4.40
N ASP A 285 0.06 10.70 -4.01
CA ASP A 285 -1.09 10.04 -4.59
C ASP A 285 -2.41 10.66 -4.10
N VAL A 286 -2.64 11.90 -4.52
CA VAL A 286 -3.86 12.66 -4.23
C VAL A 286 -5.08 12.06 -4.93
N THR A 287 -4.91 11.06 -5.80
CA THR A 287 -6.01 10.56 -6.64
C THR A 287 -7.05 9.78 -5.84
N PHE A 288 -6.64 9.05 -4.81
CA PHE A 288 -7.53 8.33 -3.91
C PHE A 288 -8.47 9.25 -3.11
N LEU A 289 -8.05 10.50 -2.89
CA LEU A 289 -8.86 11.51 -2.21
C LEU A 289 -9.59 12.41 -3.21
N PHE A 290 -8.88 12.94 -4.20
CA PHE A 290 -9.40 13.91 -5.15
C PHE A 290 -10.38 13.29 -6.15
N VAL A 291 -10.08 12.13 -6.75
CA VAL A 291 -10.94 11.58 -7.81
C VAL A 291 -12.31 11.16 -7.28
N PRO A 292 -12.42 10.35 -6.21
CA PRO A 292 -13.73 9.97 -5.69
C PRO A 292 -14.51 11.15 -5.08
N ASN A 293 -13.83 12.08 -4.41
CA ASN A 293 -14.52 13.16 -3.71
C ASN A 293 -14.84 14.37 -4.58
N MET A 294 -14.09 14.61 -5.65
CA MET A 294 -14.31 15.72 -6.58
C MET A 294 -14.79 15.22 -7.94
N CYS A 295 -13.97 14.41 -8.62
CA CYS A 295 -14.18 14.14 -10.04
C CYS A 295 -15.36 13.21 -10.35
N GLU A 296 -15.56 12.17 -9.55
CA GLU A 296 -16.71 11.26 -9.67
C GLU A 296 -18.03 11.96 -9.30
N LYS A 297 -17.96 13.01 -8.48
CA LYS A 297 -19.11 13.87 -8.14
C LYS A 297 -19.34 15.02 -9.13
N GLY A 298 -18.63 15.03 -10.27
CA GLY A 298 -18.74 16.10 -11.27
C GLY A 298 -18.07 17.43 -10.88
N MET A 299 -17.37 17.48 -9.74
CA MET A 299 -16.73 18.70 -9.20
C MET A 299 -15.25 18.85 -9.57
N CYS A 300 -14.71 18.02 -10.47
CA CYS A 300 -13.28 18.04 -10.86
C CYS A 300 -12.83 19.40 -11.43
N GLU A 301 -13.78 20.19 -11.93
CA GLU A 301 -13.56 21.52 -12.52
C GLU A 301 -13.44 22.63 -11.45
N LEU A 302 -13.79 22.33 -10.19
CA LEU A 302 -13.59 23.23 -9.07
C LEU A 302 -12.10 23.26 -8.69
N CYS A 303 -11.44 24.33 -9.11
CA CYS A 303 -10.06 24.61 -8.73
C CYS A 303 -10.02 25.23 -7.33
N LEU A 304 -9.97 24.38 -6.28
CA LEU A 304 -9.85 24.81 -4.88
C LEU A 304 -8.56 25.63 -4.64
N PHE A 305 -7.58 25.49 -5.53
CA PHE A 305 -6.25 26.07 -5.44
C PHE A 305 -6.00 27.14 -6.51
N SER A 306 -7.05 27.83 -6.98
CA SER A 306 -6.91 28.96 -7.90
C SER A 306 -6.19 30.14 -7.23
N ASN A 307 -5.67 31.06 -8.05
CA ASN A 307 -5.11 32.31 -7.54
C ASN A 307 -6.21 33.08 -6.79
N ASN A 308 -5.93 33.45 -5.53
CA ASN A 308 -6.70 34.35 -4.65
C ASN A 308 -7.96 33.81 -3.94
N ASP A 309 -8.45 32.59 -4.20
CA ASP A 309 -9.71 32.11 -3.59
C ASP A 309 -9.50 31.33 -2.26
N MET A 310 -8.26 30.93 -1.95
CA MET A 310 -7.98 30.05 -0.80
C MET A 310 -8.16 30.71 0.58
N GLN A 311 -7.86 32.00 0.70
CA GLN A 311 -8.07 32.73 1.96
C GLN A 311 -9.57 32.85 2.31
N CYS A 312 -10.44 32.91 1.30
CA CYS A 312 -11.89 32.92 1.47
C CYS A 312 -12.43 31.54 1.88
N LEU A 313 -11.87 30.46 1.35
CA LEU A 313 -12.30 29.08 1.63
C LEU A 313 -11.73 28.53 2.94
N CYS A 314 -10.66 29.12 3.48
CA CYS A 314 -10.01 28.69 4.71
C CYS A 314 -10.05 29.81 5.79
N PRO A 315 -11.23 30.11 6.36
CA PRO A 315 -11.32 30.98 7.53
C PRO A 315 -10.64 30.24 8.69
N ALA A 316 -9.52 30.76 9.20
CA ALA A 316 -8.72 30.12 10.26
C ALA A 316 -9.45 30.14 11.61
N LEU A 317 -10.53 29.37 11.71
CA LEU A 317 -11.30 29.18 12.92
C LEU A 317 -10.70 27.99 13.67
N GLU A 318 -9.93 28.28 14.70
CA GLU A 318 -9.28 27.28 15.52
C GLU A 318 -10.28 26.23 16.02
N GLY A 319 -9.90 24.95 15.94
CA GLY A 319 -10.74 23.83 16.36
C GLY A 319 -11.88 23.45 15.39
N LYS A 320 -12.18 24.27 14.36
CA LYS A 320 -13.09 23.91 13.25
C LYS A 320 -12.34 23.09 12.19
N TYR A 321 -13.08 22.35 11.35
CA TYR A 321 -12.49 21.60 10.24
C TYR A 321 -12.14 22.52 9.07
N CYS A 322 -11.00 22.26 8.45
CA CYS A 322 -10.49 22.95 7.26
C CYS A 322 -11.39 22.63 6.05
N PRO A 323 -12.14 23.60 5.50
CA PRO A 323 -13.11 23.32 4.45
C PRO A 323 -12.50 22.74 3.16
N PRO A 324 -11.36 23.25 2.63
CA PRO A 324 -10.72 22.65 1.47
C PRO A 324 -10.33 21.18 1.67
N LEU A 325 -9.78 20.83 2.84
CA LEU A 325 -9.40 19.45 3.14
C LEU A 325 -10.62 18.56 3.36
N LEU A 326 -11.69 19.09 3.96
CA LEU A 326 -12.94 18.37 4.14
C LEU A 326 -13.60 18.03 2.80
N LEU A 327 -13.58 18.95 1.83
CA LEU A 327 -14.05 18.69 0.45
C LEU A 327 -13.26 17.56 -0.23
N LEU A 328 -11.98 17.43 0.09
CA LEU A 328 -11.12 16.35 -0.38
C LEU A 328 -11.28 15.05 0.43
N GLY A 329 -12.20 15.01 1.40
CA GLY A 329 -12.48 13.84 2.23
C GLY A 329 -11.60 13.71 3.47
N ALA A 330 -10.85 14.75 3.85
CA ALA A 330 -9.97 14.77 5.01
C ALA A 330 -10.49 15.70 6.12
N ALA A 331 -10.95 15.12 7.23
CA ALA A 331 -11.41 15.85 8.41
C ALA A 331 -10.22 16.36 9.25
N VAL A 332 -9.63 17.48 8.82
CA VAL A 332 -8.48 18.11 9.51
C VAL A 332 -8.93 19.36 10.24
N LYS A 333 -8.72 19.43 11.56
CA LYS A 333 -8.99 20.66 12.32
C LYS A 333 -7.92 21.71 12.05
N CYS A 334 -8.34 22.96 11.87
CA CYS A 334 -7.46 24.11 11.79
C CYS A 334 -6.67 24.25 13.09
N ARG A 335 -5.36 24.46 12.94
CA ARG A 335 -4.43 24.82 14.01
C ARG A 335 -3.82 26.15 13.61
N ASP A 336 -3.82 27.10 14.54
CA ASP A 336 -3.14 28.40 14.44
C ASP A 336 -3.27 29.16 13.10
N GLN A 337 -2.50 30.25 12.94
CA GLN A 337 -2.50 31.06 11.71
C GLN A 337 -1.51 30.55 10.66
N SER A 338 -0.55 29.69 11.03
CA SER A 338 0.51 29.11 10.17
C SER A 338 0.02 27.86 9.44
N CYS A 339 -1.04 28.02 8.66
CA CYS A 339 -1.57 26.95 7.83
C CYS A 339 -0.99 27.03 6.41
N VAL A 340 -0.28 25.98 5.98
CA VAL A 340 0.26 25.80 4.60
C VAL A 340 -0.77 26.10 3.50
N VAL A 341 -2.05 25.79 3.75
CA VAL A 341 -3.16 26.09 2.81
C VAL A 341 -3.41 27.61 2.70
N ARG A 342 -3.27 28.36 3.79
CA ARG A 342 -3.43 29.83 3.83
C ARG A 342 -2.21 30.59 3.34
N GLU A 343 -1.01 30.06 3.62
CA GLU A 343 0.27 30.61 3.17
C GLU A 343 0.40 30.64 1.64
N GLY A 344 -0.52 29.98 0.93
CA GLY A 344 -0.62 30.09 -0.51
C GLY A 344 0.41 29.26 -1.25
N LEU A 345 1.14 28.38 -0.56
CA LEU A 345 2.08 27.42 -1.16
C LEU A 345 1.42 26.56 -2.24
N SER A 346 0.12 26.30 -2.12
CA SER A 346 -0.67 25.58 -3.11
C SER A 346 -1.35 26.46 -4.17
N GLN A 347 -1.24 27.79 -4.11
CA GLN A 347 -1.95 28.67 -5.03
C GLN A 347 -1.44 28.50 -6.47
N GLY A 348 -2.40 28.50 -7.40
CA GLY A 348 -2.13 28.44 -8.82
C GLY A 348 -1.76 27.06 -9.34
N ILE A 349 -1.78 26.00 -8.52
CA ILE A 349 -1.54 24.62 -8.94
C ILE A 349 -2.47 24.22 -10.10
N CYS A 350 -3.75 24.59 -10.00
CA CYS A 350 -4.72 24.33 -11.06
C CYS A 350 -4.90 25.53 -12.01
N LEU A 351 -5.09 25.24 -13.31
CA LEU A 351 -5.43 26.25 -14.31
C LEU A 351 -6.88 26.69 -14.09
N ARG A 352 -7.13 28.00 -13.96
CA ARG A 352 -8.51 28.53 -14.08
C ARG A 352 -8.97 28.22 -15.50
N ILE A 353 -10.07 27.48 -15.65
CA ILE A 353 -10.78 27.43 -16.92
C ILE A 353 -11.21 28.87 -17.21
N PRO A 354 -10.85 29.47 -18.37
CA PRO A 354 -11.48 30.72 -18.77
C PRO A 354 -12.98 30.47 -18.73
N ARG A 355 -13.72 31.19 -17.88
CA ARG A 355 -15.18 31.15 -17.96
C ARG A 355 -15.50 31.44 -19.42
N LEU A 356 -16.00 30.44 -20.16
CA LEU A 356 -16.77 30.73 -21.34
C LEU A 356 -17.94 31.53 -20.77
N LEU A 357 -17.88 32.84 -20.96
CA LEU A 357 -18.98 33.74 -20.69
C LEU A 357 -20.14 33.20 -21.52
N SER A 358 -21.08 32.52 -20.86
CA SER A 358 -22.38 32.16 -21.42
C SER A 358 -23.23 33.41 -21.55
#